data_AF-A0A9P3ZNP0-F1
#
_entry.id   AF-A0A9P3ZNP0-F1
#
_cell.length_a   1.000
_cell.length_b   1.000
_cell.length_c   1.000
_cell.angle_alpha   90.00
_cell.angle_beta   90.00
_cell.angle_gamma   90.00
#
_symmetry.space_group_name_H-M   'P 1'
#
loop_
_entity.id
_entity.type
_entity.pdbx_description
1 polymer ?
#
loop_
_entity_poly.entity_id
_entity_poly.type
_entity_poly.pdbx_seq_one_letter_code
_entity_poly.pdbx_strand_id
1 'polypeptide(L)'
;MDKTQSGSRSSLLGIFINILLPVLILDYCSAGPANPLERAAGESFWHIGPVWALVIALSLPLVYGIRSLVVTKKFDLMSGVGMAGVLLTGIISIFVIGPGGRIHGATPWLFAGKEALIPLILAAAVIVSRSTSVPLLNMFIYTPELFDVPRIEQAVASSGRERDYQRLLAGSSWILAGTLVASSIGNFFLSLSFMSSVMRLPAEEQQVAYNVAIGSITWWGFLIIGVPILVALVLIMIRLIKRLGQLTGLTRDELLLK
;
A
#
# COMPACT_ATOMS: atom_id res chain seq x y z
N MET A 1 -26.14 -16.63 13.72
CA MET A 1 -24.77 -16.23 14.11
C MET A 1 -23.79 -16.85 13.12
N ASP A 2 -23.55 -16.24 11.95
CA ASP A 2 -22.43 -16.68 11.08
C ASP A 2 -22.09 -15.67 9.94
N LYS A 3 -22.05 -14.37 10.24
CA LYS A 3 -21.66 -13.34 9.24
C LYS A 3 -20.31 -12.67 9.52
N THR A 4 -19.71 -12.92 10.68
CA THR A 4 -18.46 -12.26 11.11
C THR A 4 -17.19 -13.04 10.75
N GLN A 5 -17.25 -14.35 10.48
CA GLN A 5 -16.05 -15.13 10.14
C GLN A 5 -15.64 -15.10 8.66
N SER A 6 -16.57 -14.78 7.74
CA SER A 6 -16.29 -14.79 6.29
C SER A 6 -15.38 -13.65 5.83
N GLY A 7 -15.45 -12.46 6.44
CA GLY A 7 -14.66 -11.29 6.02
C GLY A 7 -13.19 -11.33 6.46
N SER A 8 -12.91 -11.94 7.62
CA SER A 8 -11.56 -12.07 8.17
C SER A 8 -10.72 -13.10 7.42
N ARG A 9 -11.29 -14.28 7.09
CA ARG A 9 -10.59 -15.31 6.30
C ARG A 9 -10.30 -14.84 4.87
N SER A 10 -11.21 -14.11 4.22
CA SER A 10 -10.95 -13.57 2.87
C SER A 10 -9.90 -12.46 2.88
N SER A 11 -9.84 -11.65 3.94
CA SER A 11 -8.86 -10.57 4.08
C SER A 11 -7.44 -11.10 4.31
N LEU A 12 -7.26 -12.05 5.25
CA LEU A 12 -5.95 -12.68 5.50
C LEU A 12 -5.45 -13.48 4.30
N LEU A 13 -6.35 -14.23 3.65
CA LEU A 13 -6.01 -14.98 2.44
C LEU A 13 -5.69 -14.04 1.26
N GLY A 14 -6.34 -12.88 1.18
CA GLY A 14 -6.00 -11.81 0.25
C GLY A 14 -4.61 -11.22 0.51
N ILE A 15 -4.26 -10.93 1.76
CA ILE A 15 -2.90 -10.45 2.11
C ILE A 15 -1.85 -11.52 1.75
N PHE A 16 -2.13 -12.79 2.07
CA PHE A 16 -1.23 -13.89 1.75
C PHE A 16 -0.98 -14.03 0.24
N ILE A 17 -2.04 -14.05 -0.57
CA ILE A 17 -1.93 -14.26 -2.02
C ILE A 17 -1.37 -13.04 -2.77
N ASN A 18 -1.69 -11.82 -2.33
CA ASN A 18 -1.29 -10.61 -3.06
C ASN A 18 0.06 -10.05 -2.63
N ILE A 19 0.52 -10.37 -1.42
CA ILE A 19 1.73 -9.76 -0.84
C ILE A 19 2.72 -10.84 -0.44
N LEU A 20 2.34 -11.73 0.49
CA LEU A 20 3.32 -12.66 1.08
C LEU A 20 3.84 -13.67 0.06
N LEU A 21 2.94 -14.30 -0.70
CA LEU A 21 3.28 -15.34 -1.66
C LEU A 21 4.14 -14.83 -2.82
N PRO A 22 3.82 -13.69 -3.48
CA PRO A 22 4.70 -13.08 -4.49
C PRO A 22 6.10 -12.75 -3.96
N VAL A 23 6.20 -12.19 -2.75
CA VAL A 23 7.49 -11.85 -2.13
C VAL A 23 8.33 -13.09 -1.90
N LEU A 24 7.74 -14.16 -1.36
CA LEU A 24 8.43 -15.43 -1.16
C LEU A 24 8.87 -16.07 -2.49
N ILE A 25 8.06 -15.96 -3.54
CA ILE A 25 8.43 -16.45 -4.88
C ILE A 25 9.62 -15.65 -5.42
N LEU A 26 9.63 -14.34 -5.26
CA LEU A 26 10.75 -13.51 -5.70
C LEU A 26 12.03 -13.79 -4.90
N ASP A 27 11.92 -14.07 -3.60
CA ASP A 27 13.07 -14.29 -2.73
C ASP A 27 13.67 -15.70 -2.93
N TYR A 28 12.84 -16.74 -2.97
CA TYR A 28 13.29 -18.14 -2.98
C TYR A 28 13.33 -18.79 -4.37
N CYS A 29 12.52 -18.33 -5.33
CA CYS A 29 12.41 -18.97 -6.65
C CYS A 29 13.22 -18.28 -7.76
N SER A 30 13.79 -17.11 -7.49
CA SER A 30 14.56 -16.33 -8.48
C SER A 30 15.97 -16.86 -8.75
N ALA A 31 16.46 -17.83 -7.96
CA ALA A 31 17.72 -18.49 -8.23
C ALA A 31 17.65 -19.37 -9.50
N GLY A 32 18.79 -19.57 -10.15
CA GLY A 32 18.95 -20.41 -11.35
C GLY A 32 18.96 -19.62 -12.67
N PRO A 33 19.19 -20.32 -13.79
CA PRO A 33 19.31 -19.72 -15.13
C PRO A 33 18.00 -19.09 -15.61
N ALA A 34 18.08 -18.09 -16.50
CA ALA A 34 16.93 -17.37 -17.03
C ALA A 34 15.91 -18.30 -17.73
N ASN A 35 16.37 -19.42 -18.30
CA ASN A 35 15.55 -20.49 -18.83
C ASN A 35 15.52 -21.68 -17.85
N PRO A 36 14.36 -22.05 -17.29
CA PRO A 36 14.23 -23.20 -16.41
C PRO A 36 14.53 -24.54 -17.10
N LEU A 37 14.60 -24.54 -18.43
CA LEU A 37 14.98 -25.69 -19.27
C LEU A 37 16.50 -25.87 -19.38
N GLU A 38 17.31 -24.85 -19.07
CA GLU A 38 18.79 -24.90 -19.05
C GLU A 38 19.34 -25.23 -17.65
N ARG A 39 18.46 -25.68 -16.74
CA ARG A 39 18.78 -25.98 -15.35
C ARG A 39 19.87 -27.06 -15.26
N ALA A 40 20.92 -26.78 -14.49
CA ALA A 40 21.97 -27.76 -14.23
C ALA A 40 21.42 -28.95 -13.43
N ALA A 41 21.85 -30.17 -13.75
CA ALA A 41 21.46 -31.37 -13.03
C ALA A 41 21.95 -31.31 -11.57
N GLY A 42 21.04 -31.00 -10.64
CA GLY A 42 21.34 -30.84 -9.20
C GLY A 42 20.70 -29.60 -8.55
N GLU A 43 20.20 -28.64 -9.34
CA GLU A 43 19.46 -27.50 -8.78
C GLU A 43 18.03 -27.90 -8.37
N SER A 44 17.56 -27.29 -7.28
CA SER A 44 16.22 -27.56 -6.77
C SER A 44 15.14 -27.11 -7.75
N PHE A 45 14.02 -27.84 -7.83
CA PHE A 45 12.97 -27.57 -8.83
C PHE A 45 12.30 -26.20 -8.70
N TRP A 46 12.38 -25.58 -7.51
CA TRP A 46 11.88 -24.24 -7.22
C TRP A 46 12.77 -23.11 -7.77
N HIS A 47 13.99 -23.40 -8.26
CA HIS A 47 14.84 -22.46 -8.99
C HIS A 47 14.38 -22.38 -10.45
N ILE A 48 13.52 -21.40 -10.74
CA ILE A 48 12.88 -21.21 -12.06
C ILE A 48 13.49 -20.04 -12.82
N GLY A 49 14.48 -19.37 -12.23
CA GLY A 49 15.15 -18.22 -12.80
C GLY A 49 14.41 -16.90 -12.57
N PRO A 50 15.11 -15.76 -12.68
CA PRO A 50 14.55 -14.45 -12.34
C PRO A 50 13.32 -14.05 -13.16
N VAL A 51 13.32 -14.37 -14.46
CA VAL A 51 12.23 -13.97 -15.37
C VAL A 51 10.93 -14.68 -15.00
N TRP A 52 10.97 -16.00 -14.80
CA TRP A 52 9.77 -16.78 -14.49
C TRP A 52 9.29 -16.55 -13.05
N ALA A 53 10.20 -16.35 -12.10
CA ALA A 53 9.84 -15.95 -10.75
C ALA A 53 9.04 -14.63 -10.75
N LEU A 54 9.48 -13.64 -11.53
CA LEU A 54 8.78 -12.36 -11.67
C LEU A 54 7.40 -12.52 -12.32
N VAL A 55 7.31 -13.29 -13.41
CA VAL A 55 6.04 -13.54 -14.11
C VAL A 55 5.03 -14.21 -13.19
N ILE A 56 5.44 -15.26 -12.47
CA ILE A 56 4.55 -15.97 -11.54
C ILE A 56 4.15 -15.05 -10.38
N ALA A 57 5.11 -14.34 -9.77
CA ALA A 57 4.85 -13.44 -8.66
C ALA A 57 3.84 -12.33 -9.03
N LEU A 58 3.94 -11.74 -10.22
CA LEU A 58 3.02 -10.69 -10.68
C LEU A 58 1.65 -11.25 -11.14
N SER A 59 1.62 -12.49 -11.65
CA SER A 59 0.36 -13.11 -12.11
C SER A 59 -0.64 -13.33 -10.98
N LEU A 60 -0.17 -13.64 -9.77
CA LEU A 60 -1.01 -13.89 -8.59
C LEU A 60 -1.89 -12.68 -8.21
N PRO A 61 -1.32 -11.48 -7.94
CA PRO A 61 -2.12 -10.31 -7.62
C PRO A 61 -2.96 -9.82 -8.81
N LEU A 62 -2.50 -10.02 -10.05
CA LEU A 62 -3.28 -9.69 -11.24
C LEU A 62 -4.55 -10.56 -11.37
N VAL A 63 -4.41 -11.88 -11.27
CA VAL A 63 -5.54 -12.82 -11.36
C VAL A 63 -6.51 -12.61 -10.20
N TYR A 64 -5.99 -12.43 -8.99
CA TYR A 64 -6.82 -12.13 -7.82
C TYR A 64 -7.55 -10.79 -7.98
N GLY A 65 -6.86 -9.75 -8.44
CA GLY A 65 -7.43 -8.42 -8.69
C GLY A 65 -8.53 -8.46 -9.75
N ILE A 66 -8.28 -9.09 -10.91
CA ILE A 66 -9.28 -9.26 -11.98
C ILE A 66 -10.48 -10.05 -11.48
N ARG A 67 -10.27 -11.17 -10.78
CA ARG A 67 -11.37 -11.96 -10.21
C ARG A 67 -12.19 -11.13 -9.23
N SER A 68 -11.53 -10.36 -8.36
CA SER A 68 -12.21 -9.46 -7.42
C SER A 68 -13.08 -8.45 -8.15
N LEU A 69 -12.56 -7.79 -9.20
CA LEU A 69 -13.30 -6.83 -10.02
C LEU A 69 -14.52 -7.47 -10.71
N VAL A 70 -14.35 -8.65 -11.29
CA VAL A 70 -15.43 -9.37 -12.00
C VAL A 70 -16.53 -9.83 -11.04
N VAL A 71 -16.16 -10.30 -9.84
CA VAL A 71 -17.09 -10.87 -8.86
C VAL A 71 -17.79 -9.80 -8.02
N THR A 72 -17.05 -8.82 -7.51
CA THR A 72 -17.60 -7.80 -6.60
C THR A 72 -18.22 -6.61 -7.34
N LYS A 73 -17.86 -6.37 -8.61
CA LYS A 73 -18.30 -5.23 -9.45
C LYS A 73 -18.14 -3.85 -8.78
N LYS A 74 -17.34 -3.75 -7.72
CA LYS A 74 -17.09 -2.50 -6.99
C LYS A 74 -15.63 -2.13 -7.21
N PHE A 75 -15.43 -1.05 -7.96
CA PHE A 75 -14.11 -0.44 -8.13
C PHE A 75 -13.92 0.58 -7.02
N ASP A 76 -13.12 0.26 -6.01
CA ASP A 76 -12.71 1.23 -5.00
C ASP A 76 -11.35 1.84 -5.36
N LEU A 77 -11.07 3.03 -4.83
CA LEU A 77 -9.84 3.76 -5.11
C LEU A 77 -8.59 2.95 -4.74
N MET A 78 -8.67 2.15 -3.68
CA MET A 78 -7.55 1.36 -3.16
C MET A 78 -7.19 0.20 -4.09
N SER A 79 -8.18 -0.53 -4.61
CA SER A 79 -7.96 -1.60 -5.59
C SER A 79 -7.42 -1.04 -6.91
N GLY A 80 -7.89 0.14 -7.35
CA GLY A 80 -7.38 0.80 -8.55
C GLY A 80 -5.90 1.18 -8.43
N VAL A 81 -5.53 1.81 -7.30
CA VAL A 81 -4.15 2.22 -7.02
C VAL A 81 -3.22 1.00 -6.89
N GLY A 82 -3.64 -0.06 -6.20
CA GLY A 82 -2.86 -1.29 -6.06
C GLY A 82 -2.62 -2.00 -7.39
N MET A 83 -3.66 -2.13 -8.22
CA MET A 83 -3.54 -2.77 -9.54
C MET A 83 -2.65 -1.97 -10.49
N ALA A 84 -2.77 -0.64 -10.48
CA ALA A 84 -1.88 0.24 -11.24
C ALA A 84 -0.41 0.08 -10.78
N GLY A 85 -0.16 -0.05 -9.48
CA GLY A 85 1.19 -0.28 -8.94
C GLY A 85 1.82 -1.60 -9.39
N VAL A 86 1.05 -2.69 -9.39
CA VAL A 86 1.52 -4.01 -9.86
C VAL A 86 1.84 -3.97 -11.37
N LEU A 87 0.94 -3.40 -12.17
CA LEU A 87 1.14 -3.23 -13.62
C LEU A 87 2.36 -2.37 -13.92
N LEU A 88 2.49 -1.23 -13.23
CA LEU A 88 3.62 -0.32 -13.39
C LEU A 88 4.95 -0.98 -13.00
N THR A 89 4.94 -1.82 -11.96
CA THR A 89 6.11 -2.61 -11.56
C THR A 89 6.51 -3.59 -12.67
N GLY A 90 5.55 -4.35 -13.21
CA GLY A 90 5.82 -5.27 -14.32
C GLY A 90 6.38 -4.56 -15.56
N ILE A 91 5.80 -3.42 -15.93
CA ILE A 91 6.27 -2.60 -17.05
C ILE A 91 7.70 -2.11 -16.80
N ILE A 92 7.97 -1.50 -15.64
CA ILE A 92 9.31 -1.01 -15.29
C ILE A 92 10.32 -2.15 -15.35
N SER A 93 10.00 -3.33 -14.81
CA SER A 93 10.90 -4.48 -14.85
C SER A 93 11.21 -4.94 -16.29
N ILE A 94 10.22 -4.99 -17.19
CA ILE A 94 10.44 -5.35 -18.60
C ILE A 94 11.32 -4.30 -19.32
N PHE A 95 11.08 -3.00 -19.08
CA PHE A 95 11.85 -1.93 -19.71
C PHE A 95 13.29 -1.82 -19.18
N VAL A 96 13.50 -2.19 -17.92
CA VAL A 96 14.77 -2.09 -17.23
C VAL A 96 15.71 -3.24 -17.56
N ILE A 97 15.18 -4.45 -17.76
CA ILE A 97 15.96 -5.64 -18.08
C ILE A 97 16.29 -5.58 -19.57
N GLY A 98 17.49 -5.09 -19.91
CA GLY A 98 17.97 -5.02 -21.29
C GLY A 98 18.35 -6.39 -21.87
N PRO A 99 18.59 -6.48 -23.20
CA PRO A 99 19.08 -7.69 -23.84
C PRO A 99 20.38 -8.17 -23.18
N GLY A 100 20.44 -9.42 -22.73
CA GLY A 100 21.59 -9.98 -22.01
C GLY A 100 21.59 -9.76 -20.50
N GLY A 101 20.47 -9.35 -19.90
CA GLY A 101 20.27 -9.34 -18.44
C GLY A 101 20.83 -8.13 -17.69
N ARG A 102 21.34 -7.14 -18.42
CA ARG A 102 21.85 -5.88 -17.84
C ARG A 102 20.69 -4.99 -17.41
N ILE A 103 20.76 -4.53 -16.16
CA ILE A 103 19.78 -3.60 -15.59
C ILE A 103 20.16 -2.18 -15.99
N HIS A 104 19.20 -1.41 -16.52
CA HIS A 104 19.45 -0.04 -16.97
C HIS A 104 19.90 0.85 -15.80
N GLY A 105 20.84 1.78 -16.05
CA GLY A 105 21.39 2.70 -15.04
C GLY A 105 20.34 3.49 -14.23
N ALA A 106 19.21 3.82 -14.87
CA ALA A 106 18.13 4.60 -14.29
C ALA A 106 17.18 3.80 -13.37
N THR A 107 17.35 2.48 -13.27
CA THR A 107 16.46 1.57 -12.51
C THR A 107 16.21 2.01 -11.08
N PRO A 108 17.23 2.40 -10.29
CA PRO A 108 17.01 2.80 -8.91
C PRO A 108 16.09 4.02 -8.80
N TRP A 109 16.24 5.00 -9.70
CA TRP A 109 15.44 6.22 -9.72
C TRP A 109 14.02 5.96 -10.22
N LEU A 110 13.84 5.14 -11.26
CA LEU A 110 12.52 4.76 -11.77
C LEU A 110 11.71 4.00 -10.72
N PHE A 111 12.34 3.04 -10.04
CA PHE A 111 11.67 2.27 -8.99
C PHE A 111 11.37 3.14 -7.77
N ALA A 112 12.31 4.00 -7.35
CA ALA A 112 12.07 4.91 -6.23
C ALA A 112 10.94 5.91 -6.54
N GLY A 113 10.89 6.43 -7.77
CA GLY A 113 9.82 7.31 -8.23
C GLY A 113 8.45 6.66 -8.18
N LYS A 114 8.29 5.43 -8.69
CA LYS A 114 6.98 4.74 -8.65
C LYS A 114 6.52 4.43 -7.23
N GLU A 115 7.44 4.04 -6.36
CA GLU A 115 7.16 3.69 -4.97
C GLU A 115 6.74 4.91 -4.15
N ALA A 116 7.37 6.06 -4.40
CA ALA A 116 7.00 7.33 -3.79
C ALA A 116 5.65 7.87 -4.31
N LEU A 117 5.26 7.52 -5.54
CA LEU A 117 4.11 8.13 -6.23
C LEU A 117 2.77 7.77 -5.57
N ILE A 118 2.57 6.52 -5.17
CA ILE A 118 1.33 6.06 -4.55
C ILE A 118 0.99 6.86 -3.28
N PRO A 119 1.84 6.89 -2.23
CA PRO A 119 1.58 7.67 -1.04
C PRO A 119 1.49 9.17 -1.31
N LEU A 120 2.22 9.69 -2.32
CA LEU A 120 2.15 11.10 -2.71
C LEU A 120 0.80 11.47 -3.34
N ILE A 121 0.27 10.64 -4.24
CA ILE A 121 -1.07 10.81 -4.82
C ILE A 121 -2.12 10.76 -3.71
N LEU A 122 -2.01 9.82 -2.77
CA LEU A 122 -2.92 9.74 -1.62
C LEU A 122 -2.83 11.00 -0.74
N ALA A 123 -1.62 11.51 -0.46
CA ALA A 123 -1.44 12.75 0.29
C ALA A 123 -2.09 13.95 -0.42
N ALA A 124 -1.87 14.08 -1.73
CA ALA A 124 -2.47 15.13 -2.54
C ALA A 124 -4.00 15.02 -2.54
N ALA A 125 -4.54 13.81 -2.68
CA ALA A 125 -5.97 13.56 -2.62
C ALA A 125 -6.54 13.96 -1.24
N VAL A 126 -5.86 13.63 -0.13
CA VAL A 126 -6.28 14.04 1.22
C VAL A 126 -6.32 15.56 1.37
N ILE A 127 -5.33 16.27 0.81
CA ILE A 127 -5.27 17.74 0.85
C ILE A 127 -6.38 18.37 0.01
N VAL A 128 -6.60 17.89 -1.21
CA VAL A 128 -7.63 18.41 -2.14
C VAL A 128 -9.03 18.10 -1.63
N SER A 129 -9.27 16.89 -1.11
CA SER A 129 -10.58 16.49 -0.59
C SER A 129 -11.01 17.26 0.65
N ARG A 130 -10.08 17.92 1.37
CA ARG A 130 -10.39 18.74 2.55
C ARG A 130 -11.43 19.83 2.26
N SER A 131 -11.43 20.42 1.07
CA SER A 131 -12.40 21.45 0.66
C SER A 131 -13.66 20.88 0.03
N THR A 132 -13.80 19.54 -0.03
CA THR A 132 -14.98 18.86 -0.58
C THR A 132 -15.95 18.52 0.55
N SER A 133 -17.22 18.33 0.22
CA SER A 133 -18.27 17.88 1.15
C SER A 133 -18.02 16.50 1.77
N VAL A 134 -17.09 15.71 1.23
CA VAL A 134 -16.69 14.40 1.76
C VAL A 134 -15.15 14.32 1.79
N PRO A 135 -14.50 14.85 2.85
CA PRO A 135 -13.06 14.72 3.02
C PRO A 135 -12.64 13.25 3.00
N LEU A 136 -11.52 12.90 2.36
CA LEU A 136 -11.03 11.50 2.35
C LEU A 136 -10.75 10.96 3.75
N LEU A 137 -10.50 11.83 4.73
CA LEU A 137 -10.47 11.47 6.14
C LEU A 137 -11.75 10.72 6.58
N ASN A 138 -12.90 11.09 6.02
CA ASN A 138 -14.20 10.45 6.29
C ASN A 138 -14.32 9.07 5.62
N MET A 139 -13.46 8.75 4.66
CA MET A 139 -13.39 7.41 4.06
C MET A 139 -12.39 6.50 4.78
N PHE A 140 -11.37 7.05 5.45
CA PHE A 140 -10.33 6.26 6.11
C PHE A 140 -10.52 6.10 7.62
N ILE A 141 -11.06 7.10 8.32
CA ILE A 141 -11.14 7.12 9.79
C ILE A 141 -12.53 7.53 10.26
N TYR A 142 -13.07 8.62 9.71
CA TYR A 142 -14.36 9.17 10.13
C TYR A 142 -15.49 8.59 9.27
N THR A 143 -15.54 7.25 9.22
CA THR A 143 -16.52 6.53 8.41
C THR A 143 -17.82 6.34 9.20
N PRO A 144 -18.96 6.24 8.50
CA PRO A 144 -20.23 5.87 9.12
C PRO A 144 -20.27 4.42 9.61
N GLU A 145 -19.22 3.62 9.44
CA GLU A 145 -19.09 2.33 10.15
C GLU A 145 -18.48 2.49 11.55
N LEU A 146 -17.70 3.55 11.78
CA LEU A 146 -16.99 3.77 13.04
C LEU A 146 -17.63 4.86 13.89
N PHE A 147 -18.22 5.89 13.27
CA PHE A 147 -18.77 7.06 13.97
C PHE A 147 -20.24 7.30 13.61
N ASP A 148 -21.04 7.72 14.59
CA ASP A 148 -22.39 8.24 14.36
C ASP A 148 -22.33 9.67 13.83
N VAL A 149 -21.88 9.80 12.57
CA VAL A 149 -21.67 11.09 11.90
C VAL A 149 -22.91 12.00 11.96
N PRO A 150 -24.14 11.52 11.68
CA PRO A 150 -25.34 12.35 11.76
C PRO A 150 -25.57 12.93 13.16
N ARG A 151 -25.41 12.11 14.21
CA ARG A 151 -25.60 12.57 15.60
C ARG A 151 -24.54 13.59 16.01
N ILE A 152 -23.30 13.38 15.58
CA ILE A 152 -22.19 14.31 15.83
C ILE A 152 -22.45 15.65 15.15
N GLU A 153 -22.82 15.66 13.87
CA GLU A 153 -23.07 16.89 13.13
C GLU A 153 -24.26 17.69 13.70
N GLN A 154 -25.33 17.00 14.11
CA GLN A 154 -26.46 17.63 14.79
C GLN A 154 -26.04 18.27 16.13
N ALA A 155 -25.26 17.56 16.94
CA ALA A 155 -24.79 18.07 18.23
C ALA A 155 -23.80 19.24 18.07
N VAL A 156 -22.94 19.21 17.04
CA VAL A 156 -22.05 20.33 16.71
C VAL A 156 -22.88 21.55 16.29
N ALA A 157 -23.93 21.35 15.48
CA ALA A 157 -24.80 22.41 15.00
C ALA A 157 -25.61 23.07 16.13
N SER A 158 -26.18 22.26 17.04
CA SER A 158 -26.89 22.79 18.21
C SER A 158 -25.98 23.56 19.18
N SER A 159 -24.68 23.28 19.15
CA SER A 159 -23.68 23.91 20.00
C SER A 159 -23.05 25.17 19.40
N GLY A 160 -23.31 25.48 18.11
CA GLY A 160 -22.69 26.59 17.37
C GLY A 160 -21.17 26.46 17.23
N ARG A 161 -20.64 25.23 17.21
CA ARG A 161 -19.19 24.93 17.21
C ARG A 161 -18.68 24.36 15.88
N GLU A 162 -19.39 24.61 14.78
CA GLU A 162 -19.09 24.11 13.44
C GLU A 162 -17.68 24.52 12.99
N ARG A 163 -17.25 25.74 13.31
CA ARG A 163 -15.90 26.21 12.98
C ARG A 163 -14.82 25.37 13.65
N ASP A 164 -15.02 24.98 14.91
CA ASP A 164 -14.04 24.18 15.65
C ASP A 164 -14.06 22.72 15.21
N TYR A 165 -15.23 22.19 14.85
CA TYR A 165 -15.36 20.88 14.19
C TYR A 165 -14.61 20.85 12.85
N GLN A 166 -14.80 21.85 11.99
CA GLN A 166 -14.09 21.94 10.71
C GLN A 166 -12.58 22.07 10.89
N ARG A 167 -12.12 22.86 11.88
CA ARG A 167 -10.68 22.94 12.24
C ARG A 167 -10.13 21.61 12.73
N LEU A 168 -10.91 20.85 13.49
CA LEU A 168 -10.51 19.52 13.99
C LEU A 168 -10.31 18.54 12.83
N LEU A 169 -11.27 18.47 11.89
CA LEU A 169 -11.17 17.63 10.72
C LEU A 169 -9.99 18.06 9.83
N ALA A 170 -9.86 19.36 9.55
CA ALA A 170 -8.75 19.89 8.75
C ALA A 170 -7.38 19.59 9.38
N GLY A 171 -7.24 19.75 10.70
CA GLY A 171 -6.01 19.40 11.42
C GLY A 171 -5.69 17.91 11.36
N SER A 172 -6.71 17.06 11.39
CA SER A 172 -6.56 15.61 11.27
C SER A 172 -6.15 15.19 9.86
N SER A 173 -6.74 15.80 8.83
CA SER A 173 -6.32 15.61 7.43
C SER A 173 -4.88 16.05 7.18
N TRP A 174 -4.41 17.14 7.83
CA TRP A 174 -3.02 17.57 7.74
C TRP A 174 -2.04 16.58 8.37
N ILE A 175 -2.39 15.99 9.51
CA ILE A 175 -1.58 14.94 10.13
C ILE A 175 -1.48 13.74 9.18
N LEU A 176 -2.61 13.28 8.63
CA LEU A 176 -2.63 12.16 7.69
C LEU A 176 -1.81 12.45 6.43
N ALA A 177 -2.01 13.61 5.79
CA ALA A 177 -1.26 14.02 4.61
C ALA A 177 0.24 14.15 4.91
N GLY A 178 0.61 14.73 6.06
CA GLY A 178 1.99 14.82 6.50
C GLY A 178 2.65 13.46 6.68
N THR A 179 1.96 12.50 7.29
CA THR A 179 2.44 11.12 7.42
C THR A 179 2.59 10.44 6.06
N LEU A 180 1.66 10.66 5.13
CA LEU A 180 1.74 10.11 3.76
C LEU A 180 2.90 10.72 2.96
N VAL A 181 3.16 12.02 3.08
CA VAL A 181 4.34 12.66 2.47
C VAL A 181 5.64 12.11 3.06
N ALA A 182 5.72 12.02 4.40
CA ALA A 182 6.88 11.42 5.06
C ALA A 182 7.09 9.96 4.61
N SER A 183 6.00 9.20 4.46
CA SER A 183 6.01 7.84 3.93
C SER A 183 6.48 7.77 2.48
N SER A 184 6.07 8.71 1.63
CA SER A 184 6.52 8.80 0.23
C SER A 184 8.04 9.03 0.17
N ILE A 185 8.55 9.95 0.99
CA ILE A 185 10.00 10.21 1.10
C ILE A 185 10.73 8.95 1.60
N GLY A 186 10.21 8.30 2.63
CA GLY A 186 10.76 7.04 3.14
C GLY A 186 10.81 5.95 2.07
N ASN A 187 9.74 5.77 1.30
CA ASN A 187 9.66 4.76 0.25
C ASN A 187 10.64 5.05 -0.90
N PHE A 188 10.78 6.33 -1.26
CA PHE A 188 11.76 6.77 -2.24
C PHE A 188 13.18 6.35 -1.84
N PHE A 189 13.61 6.70 -0.63
CA PHE A 189 14.96 6.39 -0.15
C PHE A 189 15.16 4.89 0.06
N LEU A 190 14.18 4.19 0.63
CA LEU A 190 14.22 2.73 0.81
C LEU A 190 14.45 2.03 -0.53
N SER A 191 13.62 2.33 -1.52
CA SER A 191 13.74 1.78 -2.86
C SER A 191 15.08 2.13 -3.51
N LEU A 192 15.50 3.39 -3.40
CA LEU A 192 16.78 3.84 -3.95
C LEU A 192 17.96 3.07 -3.34
N SER A 193 17.96 2.85 -2.01
CA SER A 193 19.02 2.13 -1.31
C SER A 193 19.11 0.65 -1.71
N PHE A 194 17.98 -0.05 -1.81
CA PHE A 194 17.96 -1.46 -2.25
C PHE A 194 18.37 -1.59 -3.71
N MET A 195 17.79 -0.79 -4.61
CA MET A 195 18.08 -0.87 -6.04
C MET A 195 19.50 -0.38 -6.37
N SER A 196 20.02 0.62 -5.67
CA SER A 196 21.42 1.05 -5.87
C SER A 196 22.42 -0.01 -5.43
N SER A 197 22.08 -0.81 -4.42
CA SER A 197 22.90 -1.96 -4.01
C SER A 197 22.97 -2.99 -5.13
N VAL A 198 21.84 -3.29 -5.80
CA VAL A 198 21.78 -4.20 -6.97
C VAL A 198 22.71 -3.73 -8.09
N MET A 199 22.76 -2.43 -8.38
CA MET A 199 23.60 -1.89 -9.45
C MET A 199 25.11 -2.01 -9.21
N ARG A 200 25.54 -2.29 -7.97
CA ARG A 200 26.95 -2.51 -7.62
C ARG A 200 27.41 -3.95 -7.84
N LEU A 201 26.48 -4.89 -8.06
CA LEU A 201 26.81 -6.29 -8.33
C LEU A 201 27.24 -6.50 -9.79
N PRO A 202 28.01 -7.57 -10.06
CA PRO A 202 28.32 -7.99 -11.43
C PRO A 202 27.04 -8.31 -12.21
N ALA A 203 27.06 -8.08 -13.53
CA ALA A 203 25.88 -8.18 -14.41
C ALA A 203 25.18 -9.55 -14.38
N GLU A 204 25.93 -10.63 -14.10
CA GLU A 204 25.42 -12.00 -14.02
C GLU A 204 24.52 -12.21 -12.79
N GLU A 205 24.79 -11.51 -11.69
CA GLU A 205 24.03 -11.62 -10.43
C GLU A 205 22.94 -10.55 -10.29
N GLN A 206 23.01 -9.49 -11.09
CA GLN A 206 22.09 -8.35 -11.04
C GLN A 206 20.62 -8.76 -11.15
N GLN A 207 20.30 -9.74 -12.01
CA GLN A 207 18.91 -10.17 -12.21
C GLN A 207 18.30 -10.87 -10.99
N VAL A 208 19.07 -11.74 -10.33
CA VAL A 208 18.62 -12.42 -9.11
C VAL A 208 18.50 -11.40 -7.98
N ALA A 209 19.52 -10.56 -7.81
CA ALA A 209 19.53 -9.51 -6.79
C ALA A 209 18.40 -8.49 -6.98
N TYR A 210 17.99 -8.19 -8.21
CA TYR A 210 16.86 -7.32 -8.51
C TYR A 210 15.53 -7.88 -8.00
N ASN A 211 15.25 -9.15 -8.26
CA ASN A 211 14.02 -9.78 -7.78
C ASN A 211 13.97 -9.83 -6.24
N VAL A 212 15.09 -10.21 -5.62
CA VAL A 212 15.24 -10.19 -4.16
C VAL A 212 15.06 -8.77 -3.60
N ALA A 213 15.58 -7.75 -4.29
CA ALA A 213 15.39 -6.36 -3.92
C ALA A 213 13.92 -5.93 -4.03
N ILE A 214 13.17 -6.34 -5.06
CA ILE A 214 11.72 -6.08 -5.17
C ILE A 214 10.98 -6.68 -3.96
N GLY A 215 11.27 -7.95 -3.63
CA GLY A 215 10.69 -8.61 -2.46
C GLY A 215 11.01 -7.87 -1.16
N SER A 216 12.28 -7.48 -0.99
CA SER A 216 12.76 -6.76 0.19
C SER A 216 12.13 -5.38 0.33
N ILE A 217 12.04 -4.61 -0.75
CA ILE A 217 11.39 -3.27 -0.75
C ILE A 217 9.93 -3.41 -0.34
N THR A 218 9.23 -4.44 -0.83
CA THR A 218 7.83 -4.69 -0.47
C THR A 218 7.70 -4.94 1.03
N TRP A 219 8.52 -5.85 1.59
CA TRP A 219 8.49 -6.19 3.02
C TRP A 219 8.87 -5.02 3.93
N TRP A 220 10.00 -4.38 3.66
CA TRP A 220 10.46 -3.22 4.42
C TRP A 220 9.53 -2.03 4.25
N GLY A 221 8.89 -1.89 3.09
CA GLY A 221 7.82 -0.93 2.86
C GLY A 221 6.68 -1.12 3.84
N PHE A 222 6.14 -2.34 3.98
CA PHE A 222 5.08 -2.60 4.97
C PHE A 222 5.47 -2.21 6.40
N LEU A 223 6.71 -2.50 6.81
CA LEU A 223 7.17 -2.18 8.16
C LEU A 223 7.42 -0.68 8.35
N ILE A 224 8.25 -0.08 7.50
CA ILE A 224 8.72 1.30 7.65
C ILE A 224 7.62 2.30 7.28
N ILE A 225 6.68 1.93 6.41
CA ILE A 225 5.60 2.83 5.93
C ILE A 225 4.28 2.50 6.62
N GLY A 226 3.94 1.22 6.66
CA GLY A 226 2.67 0.77 7.24
C GLY A 226 2.57 1.12 8.72
N VAL A 227 3.64 0.93 9.50
CA VAL A 227 3.61 1.23 10.94
C VAL A 227 3.41 2.72 11.22
N PRO A 228 4.16 3.68 10.62
CA PRO A 228 3.89 5.10 10.84
C PRO A 228 2.49 5.54 10.44
N ILE A 229 1.94 5.02 9.34
CA ILE A 229 0.57 5.31 8.93
C ILE A 229 -0.40 4.80 10.00
N LEU A 230 -0.28 3.55 10.44
CA LEU A 230 -1.13 2.99 11.49
C LEU A 230 -1.06 3.81 12.78
N VAL A 231 0.14 4.21 13.21
CA VAL A 231 0.32 5.08 14.37
C VAL A 231 -0.37 6.41 14.18
N ALA A 232 -0.23 7.05 13.01
CA ALA A 232 -0.91 8.31 12.71
C ALA A 232 -2.43 8.16 12.73
N LEU A 233 -2.97 7.07 12.17
CA LEU A 233 -4.40 6.77 12.18
C LEU A 233 -4.93 6.64 13.63
N VAL A 234 -4.22 5.90 14.48
CA VAL A 234 -4.58 5.75 15.90
C VAL A 234 -4.54 7.10 16.63
N LEU A 235 -3.51 7.90 16.41
CA LEU A 235 -3.38 9.23 17.01
C LEU A 235 -4.51 10.17 16.57
N ILE A 236 -4.86 10.15 15.28
CA ILE A 236 -5.98 10.92 14.75
C ILE A 236 -7.29 10.45 15.39
N MET A 237 -7.52 9.14 15.48
CA MET A 237 -8.74 8.57 16.08
C MET A 237 -8.89 9.00 17.55
N ILE A 238 -7.84 8.85 18.36
CA ILE A 238 -7.86 9.29 19.76
C ILE A 238 -8.14 10.79 19.87
N ARG A 239 -7.53 11.59 18.99
CA ARG A 239 -7.73 13.04 18.93
C ARG A 239 -9.17 13.40 18.55
N LEU A 240 -9.76 12.71 17.57
CA LEU A 240 -11.14 12.91 17.14
C LEU A 240 -12.10 12.58 18.29
N ILE A 241 -12.00 11.39 18.89
CA ILE A 241 -12.87 10.98 20.00
C ILE A 241 -12.82 12.00 21.15
N LYS A 242 -11.61 12.41 21.56
CA LYS A 242 -11.43 13.35 22.67
C LYS A 242 -12.00 14.73 22.36
N ARG A 243 -11.74 15.26 21.16
CA ARG A 243 -12.15 16.62 20.78
C ARG A 243 -13.62 16.69 20.40
N LEU A 244 -14.16 15.69 19.71
CA LEU A 244 -15.59 15.60 19.41
C LEU A 244 -16.42 15.50 20.68
N GLY A 245 -16.00 14.71 21.66
CA GLY A 245 -16.67 14.66 22.97
C GLY A 245 -16.65 16.01 23.69
N GLN A 246 -15.56 16.77 23.61
CA GLN A 246 -15.50 18.15 24.15
C GLN A 246 -16.41 19.13 23.41
N LEU A 247 -16.53 18.99 22.09
CA LEU A 247 -17.31 19.88 21.24
C LEU A 247 -18.81 19.63 21.38
N THR A 248 -19.22 18.36 21.47
CA THR A 248 -20.62 17.90 21.42
C THR A 248 -21.20 17.53 22.78
N GLY A 249 -20.36 17.28 23.79
CA GLY A 249 -20.79 16.73 25.09
C GLY A 249 -21.12 15.24 25.07
N LEU A 250 -20.99 14.57 23.91
CA LEU A 250 -21.28 13.15 23.75
C LEU A 250 -20.19 12.30 24.41
N THR A 251 -20.60 11.18 24.99
CA THR A 251 -19.69 10.15 25.52
C THR A 251 -19.07 9.34 24.38
N ARG A 252 -17.99 8.60 24.65
CA ARG A 252 -17.29 7.81 23.62
C ARG A 252 -18.20 6.79 22.93
N ASP A 253 -19.07 6.15 23.70
CA ASP A 253 -19.99 5.13 23.20
C ASP A 253 -21.15 5.73 22.38
N GLU A 254 -21.39 7.03 22.51
CA GLU A 254 -22.37 7.76 21.70
C GLU A 254 -21.76 8.35 20.43
N LEU A 255 -20.44 8.53 20.41
CA LEU A 255 -19.69 8.95 19.23
C LEU A 255 -19.41 7.77 18.30
N LEU A 256 -19.15 6.59 18.86
CA LEU A 256 -18.81 5.38 18.12
C LEU A 256 -20.07 4.55 17.83
N LEU A 257 -20.16 3.99 16.63
CA LEU A 257 -21.20 3.02 16.31
C LEU A 257 -20.84 1.64 16.89
N LYS A 258 -21.85 0.95 17.43
CA LYS A 258 -21.74 -0.40 18.00
C LYS A 258 -21.62 -1.49 16.93
#